data_AF-A0A7G9QD08-F1
#
_entry.id   AF-A0A7G9QD08-F1
#
_cell.length_a   1.000
_cell.length_b   1.000
_cell.length_c   1.000
_cell.angle_alpha   90.00
_cell.angle_beta   90.00
_cell.angle_gamma   90.00
#
_symmetry.space_group_name_H-M   'P 1'
#
loop_
_entity.id
_entity.type
_entity.pdbx_description
1 polymer ?
#
loop_
_entity_poly.entity_id
_entity_poly.type
_entity_poly.pdbx_seq_one_letter_code
_entity_poly.pdbx_strand_id
1 'polypeptide(L)'
;MKNQVSIILLAVFVTLSFACSKKQAEEIKPAGPTAVTTANVTYANFAGALFQTKCANCHGPNGALKTIWLFNGIASIKSDARVANSVLVTKTMPKGGTLTVSERELLQAWFDKGMPE
;
A
#
# COMPACT_ATOMS: atom_id res chain seq x y z
N MET A 1 -66.81 -0.03 -10.91
CA MET A 1 -65.70 -0.74 -11.61
C MET A 1 -64.65 0.30 -11.96
N LYS A 2 -63.36 -0.11 -11.94
CA LYS A 2 -62.16 0.69 -12.25
C LYS A 2 -61.35 1.21 -11.04
N ASN A 3 -60.72 0.24 -10.37
CA ASN A 3 -59.32 0.31 -9.90
C ASN A 3 -59.02 1.18 -8.64
N GLN A 4 -59.14 0.78 -7.37
CA GLN A 4 -58.76 -0.45 -6.64
C GLN A 4 -57.39 -1.08 -6.98
N VAL A 5 -56.54 -0.41 -7.76
CA VAL A 5 -55.22 -0.94 -8.19
C VAL A 5 -54.04 -0.16 -7.58
N SER A 6 -54.25 1.04 -7.03
CA SER A 6 -53.15 1.87 -6.51
C SER A 6 -52.71 1.57 -5.06
N ILE A 7 -53.47 0.82 -4.28
CA ILE A 7 -53.14 0.60 -2.85
C ILE A 7 -52.33 -0.70 -2.63
N ILE A 8 -52.27 -1.58 -3.62
CA ILE A 8 -51.57 -2.88 -3.53
C ILE A 8 -50.07 -2.76 -3.85
N LEU A 9 -49.59 -1.60 -4.34
CA LEU A 9 -48.19 -1.42 -4.73
C LEU A 9 -47.27 -0.89 -3.63
N LEU A 10 -47.79 -0.53 -2.45
CA LEU A 10 -46.99 0.07 -1.36
C LEU A 10 -46.80 -0.86 -0.14
N ALA A 11 -47.40 -2.04 -0.13
CA ALA A 11 -47.42 -2.95 1.02
C ALA A 11 -46.57 -4.21 0.87
N VAL A 12 -45.56 -4.22 -0.03
CA VAL A 12 -44.67 -5.38 -0.27
C VAL A 12 -43.21 -5.11 0.11
N PHE A 13 -42.86 -3.89 0.54
CA PHE A 13 -41.46 -3.54 0.86
C PHE A 13 -41.08 -3.62 2.34
N VAL A 14 -41.99 -4.00 3.23
CA VAL A 14 -41.80 -3.89 4.70
C VAL A 14 -41.56 -5.23 5.41
N THR A 15 -41.49 -6.36 4.71
CA THR A 15 -41.43 -7.69 5.35
C THR A 15 -40.12 -8.47 5.19
N LEU A 16 -39.03 -7.86 4.68
CA LEU A 16 -37.74 -8.59 4.50
C LEU A 16 -36.67 -8.36 5.58
N SER A 17 -36.98 -7.70 6.70
CA SER A 17 -35.95 -7.33 7.69
C SER A 17 -35.81 -8.27 8.91
N PHE A 18 -36.26 -9.53 8.85
CA PHE A 18 -36.22 -10.45 10.00
C PHE A 18 -35.58 -11.82 9.73
N ALA A 19 -34.48 -11.87 8.97
CA ALA A 19 -33.67 -13.10 8.89
C ALA A 19 -32.18 -12.82 8.70
N CYS A 20 -31.54 -12.23 9.72
CA CYS A 20 -30.11 -12.42 9.98
C CYS A 20 -29.83 -12.47 11.49
N SER A 21 -30.53 -13.37 12.20
CA SER A 21 -29.96 -13.91 13.44
C SER A 21 -28.91 -14.97 13.07
N LYS A 22 -27.75 -14.52 12.61
CA LYS A 22 -26.56 -15.38 12.61
C LYS A 22 -26.05 -15.44 14.04
N LYS A 23 -26.42 -16.53 14.72
CA LYS A 23 -25.72 -17.05 15.90
C LYS A 23 -24.22 -16.87 15.70
N GLN A 24 -23.56 -16.22 16.66
CA GLN A 24 -22.11 -16.25 16.79
C GLN A 24 -21.67 -17.72 16.89
N ALA A 25 -21.14 -18.24 15.79
CA ALA A 25 -20.06 -19.20 15.86
C ALA A 25 -18.80 -18.35 15.80
N GLU A 26 -17.92 -18.53 16.79
CA GLU A 26 -16.59 -17.94 16.87
C GLU A 26 -15.93 -17.95 15.48
N GLU A 27 -15.93 -16.81 14.81
CA GLU A 27 -15.32 -16.68 13.50
C GLU A 27 -13.81 -16.62 13.78
N ILE A 28 -13.07 -17.68 13.44
CA ILE A 28 -11.61 -17.60 13.33
C ILE A 28 -11.35 -16.56 12.25
N LYS A 29 -11.14 -15.31 12.70
CA LYS A 29 -10.83 -14.19 11.83
C LYS A 29 -9.54 -14.58 11.10
N PRO A 30 -9.54 -14.68 9.76
CA PRO A 30 -8.29 -14.76 9.03
C PRO A 30 -7.46 -13.56 9.48
N ALA A 31 -6.21 -13.77 9.90
CA ALA A 31 -5.32 -12.65 10.15
C ALA A 31 -5.32 -11.79 8.89
N GLY A 32 -5.94 -10.61 8.97
CA GLY A 32 -5.91 -9.65 7.86
C GLY A 32 -4.46 -9.31 7.52
N PRO A 33 -4.19 -8.66 6.38
CA PRO A 33 -2.85 -8.17 6.08
C PRO A 33 -2.32 -7.42 7.30
N THR A 34 -1.23 -7.91 7.89
CA THR A 34 -0.62 -7.23 9.05
C THR A 34 -0.23 -5.84 8.57
N ALA A 35 -0.71 -4.80 9.26
CA ALA A 35 -0.36 -3.42 8.91
C ALA A 35 1.17 -3.26 8.91
N VAL A 36 1.70 -2.58 7.90
CA VAL A 36 3.14 -2.30 7.83
C VAL A 36 3.47 -1.20 8.84
N THR A 37 4.45 -1.47 9.68
CA THR A 37 4.96 -0.62 10.74
C THR A 37 6.47 -0.56 10.65
N THR A 38 7.09 0.39 11.34
CA THR A 38 8.55 0.44 11.47
C THR A 38 9.11 -0.85 12.09
N ALA A 39 8.31 -1.60 12.85
CA ALA A 39 8.68 -2.85 13.49
C ALA A 39 8.64 -4.09 12.57
N ASN A 40 7.90 -4.08 11.46
CA ASN A 40 7.79 -5.24 10.56
C ASN A 40 8.03 -4.92 9.07
N VAL A 41 8.50 -3.71 8.75
CA VAL A 41 8.78 -3.29 7.37
C VAL A 41 9.84 -4.16 6.70
N THR A 42 9.55 -4.59 5.46
CA THR A 42 10.46 -5.35 4.59
C THR A 42 10.38 -4.84 3.15
N TYR A 43 11.19 -5.41 2.26
CA TYR A 43 11.12 -5.10 0.84
C TYR A 43 9.80 -5.57 0.24
N ALA A 44 9.37 -6.79 0.54
CA ALA A 44 8.17 -7.41 0.01
C ALA A 44 6.86 -6.72 0.43
N ASN A 45 6.81 -6.17 1.66
CA ASN A 45 5.59 -5.53 2.16
C ASN A 45 5.51 -4.01 1.95
N PHE A 46 6.63 -3.34 1.64
CA PHE A 46 6.66 -1.88 1.49
C PHE A 46 7.76 -1.36 0.58
N ALA A 47 9.03 -1.60 0.89
CA ALA A 47 10.12 -0.83 0.25
C ALA A 47 10.17 -1.08 -1.27
N GLY A 48 9.94 -2.31 -1.73
CA GLY A 48 9.90 -2.63 -3.15
C GLY A 48 8.83 -1.85 -3.90
N ALA A 49 7.62 -1.77 -3.35
CA ALA A 49 6.52 -0.98 -3.94
C ALA A 49 6.85 0.52 -3.93
N LEU A 50 7.48 1.03 -2.88
CA LEU A 50 7.90 2.43 -2.82
C LEU A 50 8.93 2.76 -3.91
N PHE A 51 9.99 1.96 -4.06
CA PHE A 51 11.01 2.17 -5.10
C PHE A 51 10.41 2.02 -6.50
N GLN A 52 9.52 1.04 -6.70
CA GLN A 52 8.84 0.86 -7.97
C GLN A 52 7.97 2.07 -8.35
N THR A 53 7.23 2.63 -7.40
CA THR A 53 6.26 3.70 -7.68
C THR A 53 6.86 5.09 -7.68
N LYS A 54 7.84 5.37 -6.82
CA LYS A 54 8.42 6.71 -6.62
C LYS A 54 9.77 6.90 -7.31
N CYS A 55 10.47 5.82 -7.66
CA CYS A 55 11.84 5.90 -8.16
C CYS A 55 11.99 5.34 -9.58
N ALA A 56 11.32 4.23 -9.91
CA ALA A 56 11.55 3.48 -11.15
C ALA A 56 11.21 4.26 -12.43
N ASN A 57 10.34 5.27 -12.38
CA ASN A 57 10.03 6.08 -13.57
C ASN A 57 11.29 6.80 -14.12
N CYS A 58 12.18 7.25 -13.22
CA CYS A 58 13.44 7.87 -13.61
C CYS A 58 14.60 6.87 -13.60
N HIS A 59 14.60 5.93 -12.65
CA HIS A 59 15.75 5.06 -12.37
C HIS A 59 15.56 3.61 -12.83
N GLY A 60 14.39 3.19 -13.30
CA GLY A 60 14.13 1.82 -13.75
C GLY A 60 14.77 1.51 -15.11
N PRO A 61 14.61 0.29 -15.65
CA PRO A 61 15.22 -0.14 -16.92
C PRO A 61 14.92 0.77 -18.12
N ASN A 62 13.75 1.40 -18.10
CA ASN A 62 13.28 2.33 -19.13
C ASN A 62 13.38 3.80 -18.70
N GLY A 63 13.90 4.09 -17.50
CA GLY A 63 14.01 5.42 -16.95
C GLY A 63 15.15 6.23 -17.57
N ALA A 64 14.93 7.54 -17.72
CA ALA A 64 15.91 8.45 -18.33
C ALA A 64 17.21 8.62 -17.51
N LEU A 65 17.19 8.32 -16.22
CA LEU A 65 18.31 8.47 -15.29
C LEU A 65 18.94 7.13 -14.85
N LYS A 66 18.64 6.04 -15.56
CA LYS A 66 19.19 4.71 -15.26
C LYS A 66 20.71 4.62 -15.31
N THR A 67 21.37 5.50 -16.07
CA THR A 67 22.84 5.56 -16.15
C THR A 67 23.48 6.18 -14.90
N ILE A 68 22.74 6.96 -14.12
CA ILE A 68 23.19 7.52 -12.83
C ILE A 68 23.05 6.46 -11.73
N TRP A 69 21.86 5.85 -11.69
CA TRP A 69 21.53 4.71 -10.84
C TRP A 69 20.39 3.94 -11.48
N LEU A 70 20.59 2.64 -11.71
CA LEU A 70 19.60 1.72 -12.24
C LEU A 70 18.93 0.96 -11.09
N PHE A 71 17.65 1.19 -10.88
CA PHE A 71 16.81 0.34 -10.06
C PHE A 71 16.39 -0.90 -10.84
N ASN A 72 16.91 -2.06 -10.45
CA ASN A 72 16.58 -3.37 -11.03
C ASN A 72 16.34 -4.44 -9.95
N GLY A 73 15.96 -4.01 -8.75
CA GLY A 73 15.66 -4.89 -7.61
C GLY A 73 16.39 -4.48 -6.35
N ILE A 74 16.19 -5.23 -5.26
CA ILE A 74 16.76 -4.92 -3.96
C ILE A 74 18.29 -4.84 -3.98
N ALA A 75 18.95 -5.65 -4.81
CA ALA A 75 20.40 -5.66 -4.94
C ALA A 75 20.96 -4.28 -5.35
N SER A 76 20.33 -3.59 -6.31
CA SER A 76 20.73 -2.23 -6.71
C SER A 76 20.61 -1.17 -5.62
N ILE A 77 19.73 -1.39 -4.65
CA ILE A 77 19.56 -0.51 -3.49
C ILE A 77 20.65 -0.81 -2.46
N LYS A 78 20.86 -2.11 -2.16
CA LYS A 78 21.86 -2.58 -1.20
C LYS A 78 23.29 -2.25 -1.60
N SER A 79 23.59 -2.23 -2.91
CA SER A 79 24.94 -2.00 -3.42
C SER A 79 25.34 -0.53 -3.55
N ASP A 80 24.44 0.42 -3.30
CA ASP A 80 24.70 1.84 -3.54
C ASP A 80 24.22 2.73 -2.38
N ALA A 81 25.17 3.09 -1.50
CA ALA A 81 24.92 3.95 -0.34
C ALA A 81 24.37 5.35 -0.72
N ARG A 82 24.55 5.79 -1.97
CA ARG A 82 24.01 7.07 -2.44
C ARG A 82 22.48 7.07 -2.42
N VAL A 83 21.84 5.91 -2.58
CA VAL A 83 20.37 5.79 -2.56
C VAL A 83 19.82 6.24 -1.20
N ALA A 84 20.33 5.67 -0.11
CA ALA A 84 19.94 6.06 1.25
C ALA A 84 20.27 7.53 1.52
N ASN A 85 21.47 7.98 1.15
CA ASN A 85 21.89 9.37 1.37
C ASN A 85 21.02 10.39 0.60
N SER A 86 20.66 10.10 -0.65
CA SER A 86 19.82 10.99 -1.48
C SER A 86 18.38 11.06 -0.99
N VAL A 87 17.84 9.96 -0.46
CA VAL A 87 16.43 9.88 -0.05
C VAL A 87 16.24 10.28 1.41
N LEU A 88 17.11 9.83 2.32
CA LEU A 88 16.90 9.96 3.77
C LEU A 88 17.68 11.12 4.39
N VAL A 89 18.92 11.32 3.95
CA VAL A 89 19.83 12.32 4.55
C VAL A 89 19.65 13.69 3.88
N THR A 90 20.02 13.77 2.60
CA THR A 90 19.97 15.03 1.83
C THR A 90 18.57 15.36 1.34
N LYS A 91 17.67 14.36 1.28
CA LYS A 91 16.27 14.49 0.85
C LYS A 91 16.12 15.17 -0.52
N THR A 92 17.10 14.96 -1.40
CA THR A 92 17.14 15.51 -2.76
C THR A 92 16.37 14.66 -3.77
N MET A 93 15.96 13.46 -3.36
CA MET A 93 15.14 12.52 -4.12
C MET A 93 13.83 12.19 -3.37
N PRO A 94 12.74 11.91 -4.10
CA PRO A 94 12.62 11.91 -5.57
C PRO A 94 12.56 13.33 -6.18
N LYS A 95 13.15 13.53 -7.35
CA LYS A 95 13.01 14.79 -8.11
C LYS A 95 11.61 14.92 -8.68
N GLY A 96 10.99 16.09 -8.55
CA GLY A 96 9.62 16.34 -9.05
C GLY A 96 8.53 15.63 -8.25
N GLY A 97 8.86 15.06 -7.08
CA GLY A 97 7.91 14.41 -6.19
C GLY A 97 8.35 14.55 -4.74
N THR A 98 7.65 13.85 -3.85
CA THR A 98 8.03 13.77 -2.43
C THR A 98 7.67 12.41 -1.86
N LEU A 99 8.30 12.08 -0.74
CA LEU A 99 7.82 11.03 0.16
C LEU A 99 7.03 11.68 1.28
N THR A 100 5.92 11.05 1.67
CA THR A 100 5.21 11.41 2.90
C THR A 100 6.11 11.19 4.12
N VAL A 101 5.70 11.74 5.26
CA VAL A 101 6.40 11.51 6.53
C VAL A 101 6.43 10.01 6.85
N SER A 102 5.29 9.33 6.77
CA SER A 102 5.18 7.89 7.04
C SER A 102 5.98 7.04 6.07
N GLU A 103 5.99 7.36 4.77
CA GLU A 103 6.81 6.66 3.78
C GLU A 103 8.30 6.77 4.13
N ARG A 104 8.74 7.94 4.57
CA ARG A 104 10.13 8.20 4.95
C ARG A 104 10.52 7.49 6.25
N GLU A 105 9.63 7.47 7.24
CA GLU A 105 9.84 6.75 8.50
C GLU A 105 9.94 5.24 8.29
N LEU A 106 9.04 4.66 7.49
CA LEU A 106 9.08 3.25 7.14
C LEU A 106 10.35 2.90 6.34
N LEU A 107 10.73 3.76 5.39
CA LEU A 107 11.94 3.55 4.61
C LEU A 107 13.20 3.66 5.48
N GLN A 108 13.26 4.64 6.39
CA GLN A 108 14.35 4.78 7.36
C GLN A 108 14.46 3.50 8.22
N ALA A 109 13.36 3.05 8.81
CA ALA A 109 13.34 1.85 9.63
C ALA A 109 13.78 0.60 8.84
N TRP A 110 13.43 0.51 7.56
CA TRP A 110 13.87 -0.59 6.69
C TRP A 110 15.38 -0.57 6.45
N PHE A 111 15.99 0.60 6.21
CA PHE A 111 17.44 0.74 6.10
C PHE A 111 18.14 0.43 7.43
N ASP A 112 17.64 0.94 8.55
CA ASP A 112 18.20 0.73 9.88
C ASP A 112 18.22 -0.75 10.30
N LYS A 113 17.28 -1.53 9.76
CA LYS A 113 17.18 -2.99 9.97
C LYS A 113 18.05 -3.82 9.01
N GLY A 114 18.89 -3.18 8.21
CA GLY A 114 19.72 -3.90 7.23
C GLY A 114 18.96 -4.37 6.00
N MET A 115 17.87 -3.69 5.62
CA MET A 115 17.11 -3.94 4.39
C MET A 115 16.62 -5.40 4.26
N PRO A 116 15.79 -5.89 5.20
CA PRO A 116 15.20 -7.22 5.12
C PRO A 116 14.30 -7.36 3.89
N GLU A 117 14.28 -8.55 3.29
CA GLU A 117 13.43 -8.89 2.14
C GLU A 117 11.97 -9.11 2.53
#